data_AF-A0A0X1KHZ7-F1
#
_entry.id   AF-A0A0X1KHZ7-F1
#
_cell.length_a   1.000
_cell.length_b   1.000
_cell.length_c   1.000
_cell.angle_alpha   90.00
_cell.angle_beta   90.00
_cell.angle_gamma   90.00
#
_symmetry.space_group_name_H-M   'P 1'
#
loop_
_entity.id
_entity.type
_entity.pdbx_description
1 polymer ?
#
loop_
_entity_poly.entity_id
_entity_poly.type
_entity_poly.pdbx_seq_one_letter_code
_entity_poly.pdbx_strand_id
1 'polypeptide(L)'
;MKHIASLIIALLLVVSGVLGYSYHQKSTEAEDAKSGLLSVSNTALFCLTDMDALVTMVENNVSDSVIRERVSRYAFCSLMLREASASLYDATGEKIYWDVHAASTNLADFFNHVRNQYSREGIERNADLFEELGEAILQVHDALGKGNLTETQTERLLNLTESLSW
;
A
#
# COMPACT_ATOMS: atom_id res chain seq x y z
N MET A 1 -6.57 -10.09 59.64
CA MET A 1 -5.85 -10.76 58.52
C MET A 1 -6.78 -11.21 57.39
N LYS A 2 -7.81 -12.04 57.62
CA LYS A 2 -8.75 -12.49 56.57
C LYS A 2 -9.45 -11.35 55.80
N HIS A 3 -9.92 -10.32 56.49
CA HIS A 3 -10.59 -9.17 55.85
C HIS A 3 -9.64 -8.31 55.00
N ILE A 4 -8.38 -8.20 55.41
CA ILE A 4 -7.34 -7.46 54.68
C ILE A 4 -6.96 -8.23 53.40
N ALA A 5 -6.79 -9.54 53.49
CA ALA A 5 -6.52 -10.39 52.32
C ALA A 5 -7.69 -10.35 51.30
N SER A 6 -8.93 -10.39 51.77
CA SER A 6 -10.12 -10.25 50.90
C SER A 6 -10.17 -8.91 50.19
N LEU A 7 -9.83 -7.82 50.90
CA LEU A 7 -9.72 -6.47 50.32
C LEU A 7 -8.63 -6.37 49.26
N ILE A 8 -7.46 -6.97 49.50
CA ILE A 8 -6.36 -7.01 48.54
C ILE A 8 -6.78 -7.79 47.27
N ILE A 9 -7.43 -8.94 47.43
CA ILE A 9 -7.91 -9.74 46.29
C ILE A 9 -8.98 -8.98 45.50
N ALA A 10 -9.93 -8.32 46.17
CA ALA A 10 -10.93 -7.50 45.51
C ALA A 10 -10.29 -6.35 44.71
N LEU A 11 -9.28 -5.68 45.29
CA LEU A 11 -8.55 -4.60 44.62
C LEU A 11 -7.80 -5.12 43.38
N LEU A 12 -7.13 -6.27 43.49
CA LEU A 12 -6.42 -6.89 42.37
C LEU A 12 -7.37 -7.27 41.22
N LEU A 13 -8.55 -7.79 41.54
CA LEU A 13 -9.57 -8.13 40.55
C LEU A 13 -10.05 -6.88 39.81
N VAL A 14 -10.33 -5.78 40.51
CA VAL A 14 -10.72 -4.51 39.88
C VAL A 14 -9.60 -3.99 38.97
N VAL A 15 -8.36 -3.96 39.45
CA VAL A 15 -7.21 -3.51 38.65
C VAL A 15 -7.01 -4.38 37.41
N SER A 16 -7.10 -5.71 37.56
CA SER A 16 -7.01 -6.62 36.41
C SER A 16 -8.13 -6.43 35.39
N GLY A 17 -9.35 -6.16 35.84
CA GLY A 17 -10.49 -5.89 34.97
C GLY A 17 -10.33 -4.59 34.18
N VAL A 18 -9.87 -3.52 34.84
CA VAL A 18 -9.63 -2.22 34.19
C VAL A 18 -8.48 -2.31 33.20
N LEU A 19 -7.36 -2.95 33.58
CA LEU A 19 -6.22 -3.14 32.67
C LEU A 19 -6.58 -4.04 31.50
N GLY A 20 -7.33 -5.12 31.75
CA GLY A 20 -7.82 -6.02 30.71
C GLY A 20 -8.72 -5.31 29.71
N TYR A 21 -9.66 -4.49 30.19
CA TYR A 21 -10.54 -3.69 29.33
C TYR A 21 -9.77 -2.67 28.50
N SER A 22 -8.87 -1.90 29.13
CA SER A 22 -8.06 -0.90 28.43
C SER A 22 -7.13 -1.52 27.39
N TYR A 23 -6.53 -2.67 27.71
CA TYR A 23 -5.71 -3.43 26.77
C TYR A 23 -6.54 -3.95 25.60
N HIS A 24 -7.71 -4.53 25.87
CA HIS A 24 -8.59 -5.05 24.83
C HIS A 24 -9.07 -3.94 23.90
N GLN A 25 -9.52 -2.81 24.45
CA GLN A 25 -9.93 -1.65 23.66
C GLN A 25 -8.80 -1.16 22.75
N LYS A 26 -7.58 -1.00 23.29
CA LYS A 26 -6.42 -0.57 22.50
C LYS A 26 -6.04 -1.59 21.42
N SER A 27 -6.22 -2.88 21.70
CA SER A 27 -6.01 -3.96 20.72
C SER A 27 -7.00 -3.85 19.57
N THR A 28 -8.28 -3.64 19.87
CA THR A 28 -9.33 -3.47 18.85
C THR A 28 -9.08 -2.24 17.98
N GLU A 29 -8.74 -1.10 18.59
CA GLU A 29 -8.40 0.12 17.85
C GLU A 29 -7.20 -0.08 16.91
N ALA A 30 -6.19 -0.85 17.32
CA ALA A 30 -5.03 -1.18 16.48
C ALA A 30 -5.39 -2.14 15.33
N GLU A 31 -6.25 -3.13 15.57
CA GLU A 31 -6.75 -4.04 14.54
C GLU A 31 -7.62 -3.30 13.51
N ASP A 32 -8.50 -2.39 13.96
CA ASP A 32 -9.32 -1.56 13.09
C ASP A 32 -8.46 -0.63 12.23
N ALA A 33 -7.42 -0.01 12.83
CA ALA A 33 -6.47 0.81 12.08
C ALA A 33 -5.72 0.00 11.02
N LYS A 34 -5.24 -1.20 11.37
CA LYS A 34 -4.59 -2.12 10.42
C LYS A 34 -5.54 -2.49 9.27
N SER A 35 -6.79 -2.83 9.59
CA SER A 35 -7.83 -3.15 8.59
C SER A 35 -8.08 -1.96 7.66
N GLY A 36 -8.16 -0.75 8.21
CA GLY A 36 -8.28 0.49 7.42
C GLY A 36 -7.10 0.69 6.47
N LEU A 37 -5.87 0.50 6.94
CA LEU A 37 -4.67 0.64 6.11
C LEU A 37 -4.59 -0.44 5.01
N LEU A 38 -4.99 -1.68 5.30
CA LEU A 38 -5.11 -2.74 4.30
C LEU A 38 -6.14 -2.38 3.23
N SER A 39 -7.29 -1.82 3.62
CA SER A 39 -8.33 -1.36 2.69
C SER A 39 -7.86 -0.23 1.78
N VAL A 40 -7.13 0.76 2.33
CA VAL A 40 -6.52 1.84 1.55
C VAL A 40 -5.48 1.28 0.58
N SER A 41 -4.60 0.41 1.05
CA SER A 41 -3.58 -0.24 0.21
C SER A 41 -4.21 -1.02 -0.93
N ASN A 42 -5.26 -1.80 -0.65
CA ASN A 42 -5.97 -2.57 -1.66
C ASN A 42 -6.67 -1.67 -2.69
N THR A 43 -7.29 -0.58 -2.26
CA THR A 43 -7.91 0.40 -3.16
C THR A 43 -6.87 1.09 -4.05
N ALA A 44 -5.73 1.43 -3.48
CA ALA A 44 -4.63 2.07 -4.20
C ALA A 44 -4.00 1.11 -5.23
N LEU A 45 -3.80 -0.17 -4.87
CA LEU A 45 -3.36 -1.21 -5.79
C LEU A 45 -4.36 -1.40 -6.94
N PHE A 46 -5.66 -1.52 -6.63
CA PHE A 46 -6.71 -1.63 -7.65
C PHE A 46 -6.74 -0.44 -8.62
N CYS A 47 -6.48 0.77 -8.13
CA CYS A 47 -6.37 1.94 -8.98
C CYS A 47 -5.18 1.86 -9.97
N LEU A 48 -4.14 1.10 -9.64
CA LEU A 48 -2.93 0.95 -10.44
C LEU A 48 -2.95 -0.28 -11.36
N THR A 49 -3.94 -1.19 -11.23
CA THR A 49 -3.97 -2.43 -12.03
C THR A 49 -4.17 -2.18 -13.52
N ASP A 50 -4.73 -1.03 -13.92
CA ASP A 50 -4.98 -0.67 -15.33
C ASP A 50 -3.89 0.23 -15.93
N MET A 51 -2.68 0.28 -15.34
CA MET A 51 -1.62 1.19 -15.80
C MET A 51 -1.09 0.89 -17.20
N ASP A 52 -1.20 -0.36 -17.64
CA ASP A 52 -0.92 -0.81 -19.00
C ASP A 52 -1.80 -0.07 -20.04
N ALA A 53 -2.96 0.45 -19.63
CA ALA A 53 -3.79 1.29 -20.48
C ALA A 53 -3.05 2.54 -21.01
N LEU A 54 -1.99 3.02 -20.32
CA LEU A 54 -1.16 4.11 -20.84
C LEU A 54 -0.52 3.75 -22.18
N VAL A 55 -0.08 2.51 -22.37
CA VAL A 55 0.50 2.03 -23.62
C VAL A 55 -0.54 2.13 -24.73
N THR A 56 -1.72 1.56 -24.51
CA THR A 56 -2.84 1.63 -25.47
C THR A 56 -3.23 3.08 -25.79
N MET A 57 -3.26 3.96 -24.77
CA MET A 57 -3.57 5.38 -24.96
C MET A 57 -2.52 6.08 -25.83
N VAL A 58 -1.25 5.74 -25.65
CA VAL A 58 -0.16 6.30 -26.45
C VAL A 58 -0.24 5.80 -27.89
N GLU A 59 -0.39 4.49 -28.11
CA GLU A 59 -0.50 3.86 -29.44
C GLU A 59 -1.67 4.41 -30.25
N ASN A 60 -2.79 4.73 -29.60
CA ASN A 60 -3.99 5.27 -30.23
C ASN A 60 -3.98 6.81 -30.33
N ASN A 61 -2.85 7.47 -30.08
CA ASN A 61 -2.71 8.92 -30.13
C ASN A 61 -3.78 9.67 -29.32
N VAL A 62 -4.15 9.13 -28.15
CA VAL A 62 -5.05 9.81 -27.22
C VAL A 62 -4.46 11.16 -26.84
N SER A 63 -5.31 12.19 -26.68
CA SER A 63 -4.88 13.55 -26.37
C SER A 63 -4.02 13.61 -25.11
N ASP A 64 -2.96 14.43 -25.17
CA ASP A 64 -2.00 14.59 -24.07
C ASP A 64 -2.64 14.99 -22.74
N SER A 65 -3.69 15.82 -22.77
CA SER A 65 -4.44 16.20 -21.57
C SER A 65 -5.08 15.00 -20.86
N VAL A 66 -5.59 14.03 -21.62
CA VAL A 66 -6.23 12.83 -21.07
C VAL A 66 -5.19 11.85 -20.53
N ILE A 67 -4.05 11.69 -21.21
CA ILE A 67 -2.91 10.90 -20.70
C ILE A 67 -2.38 11.51 -19.41
N ARG A 68 -2.20 12.84 -19.37
CA ARG A 68 -1.71 13.55 -18.18
C ARG A 68 -2.65 13.41 -16.99
N GLU A 69 -3.96 13.44 -17.22
CA GLU A 69 -4.95 13.18 -16.17
C GLU A 69 -4.82 11.75 -15.65
N ARG A 70 -4.66 10.77 -16.55
CA ARG A 70 -4.48 9.37 -16.17
C ARG A 70 -3.20 9.14 -15.35
N VAL A 71 -2.08 9.70 -15.80
CA VAL A 71 -0.80 9.69 -15.06
C VAL A 71 -0.95 10.37 -13.69
N SER A 72 -1.71 11.46 -13.61
CA SER A 72 -1.94 12.16 -12.33
C SER A 72 -2.71 11.29 -11.33
N ARG A 73 -3.68 10.51 -11.82
CA ARG A 73 -4.40 9.52 -11.00
C ARG A 73 -3.46 8.43 -10.50
N TYR A 74 -2.58 7.89 -11.35
CA TYR A 74 -1.61 6.89 -10.90
C TYR A 74 -0.61 7.44 -9.90
N ALA A 75 -0.09 8.65 -10.10
CA ALA A 75 0.76 9.32 -9.11
C ALA A 75 0.07 9.44 -7.74
N PHE A 76 -1.22 9.82 -7.72
CA PHE A 76 -1.99 9.89 -6.48
C PHE A 76 -2.18 8.51 -5.84
N CYS A 77 -2.54 7.49 -6.61
CA CYS A 77 -2.74 6.13 -6.10
C CYS A 77 -1.43 5.52 -5.57
N SER A 78 -0.30 5.74 -6.25
CA SER A 78 1.03 5.36 -5.75
C SER A 78 1.38 6.07 -4.44
N LEU A 79 1.07 7.37 -4.31
CA LEU A 79 1.26 8.09 -3.05
C LEU A 79 0.41 7.50 -1.91
N MET A 80 -0.86 7.21 -2.16
CA MET A 80 -1.73 6.58 -1.15
C MET A 80 -1.21 5.21 -0.71
N LEU A 81 -0.75 4.39 -1.68
CA LEU A 81 -0.15 3.09 -1.39
C LEU A 81 1.13 3.24 -0.55
N ARG A 82 1.97 4.22 -0.87
CA ARG A 82 3.21 4.53 -0.14
C ARG A 82 2.96 4.84 1.33
N GLU A 83 2.00 5.71 1.63
CA GLU A 83 1.71 6.10 3.01
C GLU A 83 1.07 4.95 3.80
N ALA A 84 0.14 4.22 3.17
CA ALA A 84 -0.55 3.12 3.82
C ALA A 84 0.39 1.95 4.12
N SER A 85 1.26 1.61 3.18
CA SER A 85 2.25 0.54 3.34
C SER A 85 3.37 0.90 4.32
N ALA A 86 3.82 2.17 4.37
CA ALA A 86 4.72 2.65 5.43
C ALA A 86 4.07 2.48 6.81
N SER A 87 2.82 2.90 6.95
CA SER A 87 2.08 2.77 8.22
C SER A 87 1.85 1.32 8.62
N LEU A 88 1.62 0.42 7.65
CA LEU A 88 1.53 -1.03 7.89
C LEU A 88 2.87 -1.59 8.35
N TYR A 89 3.98 -1.19 7.73
CA TYR A 89 5.31 -1.58 8.18
C TYR A 89 5.61 -1.10 9.60
N ASP A 90 5.32 0.17 9.91
CA ASP A 90 5.50 0.70 11.27
C ASP A 90 4.66 -0.05 12.31
N ALA A 91 3.47 -0.52 11.92
CA ALA A 91 2.57 -1.26 12.80
C ALA A 91 2.93 -2.73 12.97
N THR A 92 3.48 -3.41 11.96
CA THR A 92 3.70 -4.86 11.98
C THR A 92 5.17 -5.29 11.94
N GLY A 93 6.06 -4.44 11.44
CA GLY A 93 7.46 -4.74 11.16
C GLY A 93 7.68 -5.71 9.99
N GLU A 94 6.63 -6.06 9.24
CA GLU A 94 6.72 -7.07 8.18
C GLU A 94 7.33 -6.49 6.90
N LYS A 95 8.43 -7.10 6.42
CA LYS A 95 9.18 -6.66 5.22
C LYS A 95 8.31 -6.50 3.98
N ILE A 96 7.29 -7.35 3.81
CA ILE A 96 6.35 -7.27 2.67
C ILE A 96 5.74 -5.87 2.51
N TYR A 97 5.43 -5.17 3.60
CA TYR A 97 4.89 -3.81 3.52
C TYR A 97 5.96 -2.77 3.23
N TRP A 98 7.19 -2.98 3.69
CA TRP A 98 8.32 -2.14 3.34
C TRP A 98 8.65 -2.22 1.85
N ASP A 99 8.64 -3.41 1.27
CA ASP A 99 8.86 -3.61 -0.17
C ASP A 99 7.76 -2.93 -1.00
N VAL A 100 6.49 -3.03 -0.57
CA VAL A 100 5.37 -2.31 -1.21
C VAL A 100 5.53 -0.79 -1.06
N HIS A 101 6.01 -0.30 0.08
CA HIS A 101 6.33 1.11 0.30
C HIS A 101 7.40 1.61 -0.66
N ALA A 102 8.51 0.87 -0.80
CA ALA A 102 9.59 1.21 -1.71
C ALA A 102 9.10 1.20 -3.17
N ALA A 103 8.37 0.16 -3.58
CA ALA A 103 7.85 0.05 -4.94
C ALA A 103 6.87 1.18 -5.29
N SER A 104 5.96 1.51 -4.36
CA SER A 104 5.01 2.61 -4.55
C SER A 104 5.68 4.00 -4.50
N THR A 105 6.80 4.15 -3.79
CA THR A 105 7.65 5.35 -3.86
C THR A 105 8.22 5.52 -5.27
N ASN A 106 8.81 4.47 -5.84
CA ASN A 106 9.35 4.49 -7.20
C ASN A 106 8.27 4.85 -8.23
N LEU A 107 7.08 4.25 -8.13
CA LEU A 107 5.95 4.57 -9.00
C LEU A 107 5.48 6.02 -8.84
N ALA A 108 5.38 6.51 -7.59
CA ALA A 108 4.98 7.89 -7.32
C ALA A 108 5.98 8.88 -7.94
N ASP A 109 7.28 8.64 -7.77
CA ASP A 109 8.34 9.47 -8.35
C ASP A 109 8.29 9.45 -9.88
N PHE A 110 8.17 8.28 -10.48
CA PHE A 110 8.04 8.12 -11.92
C PHE A 110 6.82 8.88 -12.47
N PHE A 111 5.62 8.62 -11.94
CA PHE A 111 4.41 9.27 -12.46
C PHE A 111 4.37 10.77 -12.16
N ASN A 112 4.95 11.22 -11.03
CA ASN A 112 5.13 12.65 -10.76
C ASN A 112 6.06 13.29 -11.80
N HIS A 113 7.16 12.62 -12.17
CA HIS A 113 8.07 13.09 -13.20
C HIS A 113 7.37 13.20 -14.56
N VAL A 114 6.72 12.12 -15.01
CA VAL A 114 5.95 12.08 -16.26
C VAL A 114 4.87 13.16 -16.26
N ARG A 115 4.12 13.38 -15.17
CA ARG A 115 3.09 14.44 -15.09
C ARG A 115 3.66 15.85 -15.21
N ASN A 116 4.80 16.10 -14.57
CA ASN A 116 5.36 17.44 -14.41
C ASN A 116 6.07 17.91 -15.67
N GLN A 117 6.89 17.04 -16.28
CA GLN A 117 7.60 17.35 -17.52
C GLN A 117 6.77 17.03 -18.78
N TYR A 118 5.71 16.22 -18.63
CA TYR A 118 4.92 15.63 -19.71
C TYR A 118 5.77 15.13 -20.88
N SER A 119 6.14 13.85 -20.81
CA SER A 119 6.86 13.17 -21.88
C SER A 119 6.12 11.91 -22.29
N ARG A 120 5.56 11.91 -23.51
CA ARG A 120 5.00 10.72 -24.15
C ARG A 120 6.09 9.66 -24.35
N GLU A 121 7.29 10.08 -24.75
CA GLU A 121 8.47 9.19 -24.86
C GLU A 121 8.80 8.50 -23.54
N GLY A 122 8.60 9.17 -22.40
CA GLY A 122 8.80 8.56 -21.07
C GLY A 122 7.83 7.39 -20.81
N ILE A 123 6.61 7.46 -21.35
CA ILE A 123 5.65 6.34 -21.29
C ILE A 123 6.06 5.25 -22.28
N GLU A 124 6.40 5.62 -23.52
CA GLU A 124 6.80 4.68 -24.58
C GLU A 124 8.04 3.86 -24.20
N ARG A 125 9.04 4.50 -23.58
CA ARG A 125 10.28 3.84 -23.15
C ARG A 125 10.05 2.74 -22.12
N ASN A 126 8.98 2.82 -21.35
CA ASN A 126 8.65 1.87 -20.29
C ASN A 126 7.42 1.01 -20.64
N ALA A 127 7.01 0.96 -21.92
CA ALA A 127 5.80 0.27 -22.33
C ALA A 127 5.78 -1.21 -21.92
N ASP A 128 6.86 -1.94 -22.23
CA ASP A 128 7.00 -3.37 -21.85
C ASP A 128 6.95 -3.56 -20.32
N LEU A 129 7.54 -2.62 -19.56
CA LEU A 129 7.51 -2.67 -18.09
C LEU A 129 6.11 -2.44 -17.52
N PHE A 130 5.26 -1.62 -18.17
CA PHE A 130 3.90 -1.39 -17.66
C PHE A 130 3.02 -2.63 -17.72
N GLU A 131 3.19 -3.48 -18.74
CA GLU A 131 2.49 -4.76 -18.81
C GLU A 131 2.90 -5.66 -17.63
N GLU A 132 4.21 -5.83 -17.42
CA GLU A 132 4.73 -6.65 -16.31
C GLU A 132 4.35 -6.08 -14.92
N LEU A 133 4.37 -4.75 -14.78
CA LEU A 133 3.95 -4.06 -13.56
C LEU A 133 2.46 -4.24 -13.30
N GLY A 134 1.60 -4.13 -14.32
CA GLY A 134 0.16 -4.36 -14.22
C GLY A 134 -0.14 -5.75 -13.66
N GLU A 135 0.53 -6.78 -14.19
CA GLU A 135 0.42 -8.14 -13.67
C GLU A 135 0.91 -8.28 -12.23
N ALA A 136 2.08 -7.72 -11.92
CA ALA A 136 2.64 -7.80 -10.56
C ALA A 136 1.75 -7.09 -9.53
N ILE A 137 1.19 -5.94 -9.88
CA ILE A 137 0.26 -5.19 -9.04
C ILE A 137 -1.04 -5.97 -8.84
N LEU A 138 -1.58 -6.59 -9.89
CA LEU A 138 -2.76 -7.43 -9.77
C LEU A 138 -2.51 -8.64 -8.84
N GLN A 139 -1.34 -9.27 -8.93
CA GLN A 139 -0.97 -10.36 -8.02
C GLN A 139 -0.87 -9.89 -6.57
N VAL A 140 -0.27 -8.72 -6.32
CA VAL A 140 -0.16 -8.14 -4.98
C VAL A 140 -1.54 -7.73 -4.44
N HIS A 141 -2.40 -7.11 -5.26
CA HIS A 141 -3.79 -6.78 -4.94
C HIS A 141 -4.56 -8.02 -4.47
N ASP A 142 -4.56 -9.07 -5.29
CA ASP A 142 -5.31 -10.28 -5.00
C ASP A 142 -4.80 -11.00 -3.76
N ALA A 143 -3.47 -11.00 -3.55
CA ALA A 143 -2.86 -11.66 -2.41
C ALA A 143 -3.08 -10.88 -1.10
N LEU A 144 -3.00 -9.55 -1.16
CA LEU A 144 -3.29 -8.69 -0.03
C LEU A 144 -4.76 -8.84 0.42
N GLY A 145 -5.70 -8.82 -0.53
CA GLY A 145 -7.12 -9.02 -0.24
C GLY A 145 -7.47 -10.39 0.37
N LYS A 146 -6.64 -11.41 0.11
CA LYS A 146 -6.78 -12.78 0.67
C LYS A 146 -5.96 -12.99 1.94
N GLY A 147 -5.15 -12.02 2.35
CA GLY A 147 -4.24 -12.15 3.50
C GLY A 147 -3.11 -13.17 3.30
N ASN A 148 -2.68 -13.39 2.06
CA ASN A 148 -1.62 -14.34 1.71
C ASN A 148 -0.50 -13.70 0.87
N LEU A 149 -0.28 -12.40 1.06
CA LEU A 149 0.82 -11.66 0.41
C LEU A 149 2.17 -12.25 0.83
N THR A 150 3.05 -12.48 -0.15
CA THR A 150 4.37 -13.10 0.06
C THR A 150 5.50 -12.15 -0.31
N GLU A 151 6.68 -12.36 0.29
CA GLU A 151 7.89 -11.59 -0.04
C GLU A 151 8.25 -11.69 -1.52
N THR A 152 8.13 -12.87 -2.14
CA THR A 152 8.42 -13.04 -3.57
C THR A 152 7.58 -12.14 -4.46
N GLN A 153 6.30 -11.91 -4.11
CA GLN A 153 5.43 -11.02 -4.88
C GLN A 153 5.83 -9.55 -4.71
N THR A 154 6.14 -9.14 -3.48
CA THR A 154 6.51 -7.75 -3.18
C THR A 154 7.90 -7.40 -3.70
N GLU A 155 8.84 -8.34 -3.68
CA GLU A 155 10.17 -8.21 -4.27
C GLU A 155 10.12 -8.14 -5.80
N ARG A 156 9.28 -8.96 -6.46
CA ARG A 156 9.05 -8.85 -7.91
C ARG A 156 8.54 -7.44 -8.25
N LEU A 157 7.54 -6.96 -7.52
CA LEU A 157 6.99 -5.63 -7.73
C LEU A 157 8.06 -4.55 -7.55
N LEU A 158 8.85 -4.62 -6.48
CA LEU A 158 9.94 -3.68 -6.22
C LEU A 158 10.95 -3.65 -7.37
N ASN A 159 11.49 -4.81 -7.78
CA ASN A 159 12.48 -4.92 -8.85
C ASN A 159 11.99 -4.32 -10.17
N LEU A 160 10.72 -4.55 -10.52
CA LEU A 160 10.10 -3.96 -11.71
C LEU A 160 10.04 -2.43 -11.61
N THR A 161 9.65 -1.89 -10.45
CA THR A 161 9.59 -0.44 -10.27
C THR A 161 10.95 0.24 -10.22
N GLU A 162 11.99 -0.45 -9.75
CA GLU A 162 13.38 0.04 -9.79
C GLU A 162 13.94 0.10 -11.23
N SER A 163 13.33 -0.66 -12.15
CA SER A 163 13.71 -0.68 -13.57
C SER A 163 13.08 0.46 -14.37
N LEU A 164 12.14 1.22 -13.78
CA LEU A 164 11.53 2.39 -14.42
C LEU A 164 12.59 3.45 -14.72
N SER A 165 12.51 4.02 -15.91
CA SER A 165 13.45 5.07 -16.35
C SER A 165 12.70 6.32 -16.77
N TRP A 166 13.22 7.49 -16.41
CA TRP A 166 12.66 8.79 -16.78
C TRP A 166 13.73 9.67 -17.43
#